data_AF-A0AAU5CZL3-F1
#
_entry.id   AF-A0AAU5CZL3-F1
#
_cell.length_a   1.000
_cell.length_b   1.000
_cell.length_c   1.000
_cell.angle_alpha   90.00
_cell.angle_beta   90.00
_cell.angle_gamma   90.00
#
_symmetry.space_group_name_H-M   'P 1'
#
loop_
_entity.id
_entity.type
_entity.pdbx_description
1 polymer ?
#
loop_
_entity_poly.entity_id
_entity_poly.type
_entity_poly.pdbx_seq_one_letter_code
_entity_poly.pdbx_strand_id
1 'polypeptide(L)'
;MTNDALAPRTEAVRDRYRATLGAVPGGVEERLCLAREFGRLPTEETLAALRHIVLTDNPLGARVQQLVHFGQLLSLGRDHPARLHARGALHAGAAVADLIGVAETALITSGVPAYALGTEIVAELLADDGGRPSDGAVGRA
;
A
#
# COMPACT_ATOMS: atom_id res chain seq x y z
N MET A 1 -4.18 14.21 30.86
CA MET A 1 -5.38 13.77 30.13
C MET A 1 -5.58 12.29 30.43
N THR A 2 -6.77 11.85 30.81
CA THR A 2 -7.05 10.46 31.20
C THR A 2 -6.93 9.52 30.00
N ASN A 3 -6.44 8.30 30.24
CA ASN A 3 -6.21 7.27 29.21
C ASN A 3 -7.48 6.95 28.38
N ASP A 4 -8.66 7.08 29.00
CA ASP A 4 -9.97 6.89 28.38
C ASP A 4 -10.28 7.85 27.22
N ALA A 5 -9.78 9.10 27.29
CA ALA A 5 -10.03 10.08 26.23
C ALA A 5 -9.12 9.88 25.00
N LEU A 6 -8.01 9.14 25.15
CA LEU A 6 -7.03 8.91 24.09
C LEU A 6 -7.37 7.66 23.26
N ALA A 7 -8.01 6.65 23.86
CA ALA A 7 -8.39 5.42 23.18
C ALA A 7 -9.26 5.65 21.93
N PRO A 8 -10.40 6.38 21.98
CA PRO A 8 -11.24 6.58 20.80
C PRO A 8 -10.55 7.40 19.71
N ARG A 9 -9.70 8.37 20.10
CA ARG A 9 -8.92 9.19 19.17
C ARG A 9 -7.86 8.37 18.43
N THR A 10 -7.21 7.45 19.14
CA THR A 10 -6.24 6.52 18.54
C THR A 10 -6.93 5.58 17.56
N GLU A 11 -8.11 5.07 17.92
CA GLU A 11 -8.86 4.17 17.04
C GLU A 11 -9.34 4.86 15.76
N ALA A 12 -9.76 6.12 15.86
CA ALA A 12 -10.11 6.91 14.68
C ALA A 12 -8.95 7.06 13.69
N VAL A 13 -7.69 7.08 14.16
CA VAL A 13 -6.51 7.06 13.28
C VAL A 13 -6.36 5.69 12.60
N ARG A 14 -6.52 4.59 13.35
CA ARG A 14 -6.45 3.22 12.80
C ARG A 14 -7.49 2.97 11.72
N ASP A 15 -8.72 3.40 11.95
CA ASP A 15 -9.83 3.21 11.01
C ASP A 15 -9.54 3.82 9.65
N ARG A 16 -8.86 4.97 9.60
CA ARG A 16 -8.45 5.59 8.32
C ARG A 16 -7.44 4.75 7.56
N TYR A 17 -6.50 4.11 8.26
CA TYR A 17 -5.55 3.19 7.61
C TYR A 17 -6.26 1.93 7.11
N ARG A 18 -7.15 1.33 7.91
CA ARG A 18 -7.94 0.17 7.48
C ARG A 18 -8.80 0.50 6.25
N ALA A 19 -9.44 1.65 6.22
CA ALA A 19 -10.23 2.09 5.07
C ALA A 19 -9.40 2.24 3.78
N THR A 20 -8.12 2.62 3.89
CA THR A 20 -7.26 2.87 2.74
C THR A 20 -6.45 1.64 2.30
N LEU A 21 -6.04 0.80 3.25
CA LEU A 21 -5.06 -0.27 3.05
C LEU A 21 -5.59 -1.65 3.42
N GLY A 22 -6.83 -1.76 3.89
CA GLY A 22 -7.43 -3.00 4.41
C GLY A 22 -6.94 -3.40 5.81
N ALA A 23 -5.82 -2.83 6.29
CA ALA A 23 -5.24 -3.12 7.60
C ALA A 23 -4.50 -1.90 8.18
N VAL A 24 -4.14 -1.98 9.47
CA VAL A 24 -3.24 -1.00 10.10
C VAL A 24 -1.80 -1.52 9.94
N PRO A 25 -0.89 -0.78 9.27
CA PRO A 25 0.51 -1.20 9.16
C PRO A 25 1.20 -1.25 10.53
N GLY A 26 2.12 -2.19 10.75
CA GLY A 26 2.85 -2.33 12.02
C GLY A 26 3.54 -1.04 12.47
N GLY A 27 4.23 -0.34 11.55
CA GLY A 27 4.89 0.94 11.87
C GLY A 27 3.91 2.07 12.25
N VAL A 28 2.62 1.96 11.90
CA VAL A 28 1.58 2.89 12.38
C VAL A 28 1.19 2.55 13.81
N GLU A 29 1.05 1.26 14.16
CA GLU A 29 0.77 0.85 15.55
C GLU A 29 1.88 1.29 16.50
N GLU A 30 3.14 1.09 16.11
CA GLU A 30 4.30 1.53 16.90
C GLU A 30 4.29 3.03 17.13
N ARG A 31 4.05 3.82 16.06
CA ARG A 31 3.93 5.27 16.16
C ARG A 31 2.78 5.72 17.04
N LEU A 32 1.61 5.08 16.96
CA LEU A 32 0.47 5.38 17.81
C LEU A 32 0.73 5.04 19.28
N CYS A 33 1.44 3.94 19.55
CA CYS A 33 1.87 3.57 20.89
C CYS A 33 2.75 4.68 21.50
N LEU A 34 3.81 5.07 20.81
CA LEU A 34 4.71 6.15 21.23
C LEU A 34 3.96 7.50 21.34
N ALA A 35 3.11 7.81 20.38
CA ALA A 35 2.36 9.07 20.39
C ALA A 35 1.42 9.17 21.59
N ARG A 36 0.84 8.06 22.05
CA ARG A 36 0.05 8.03 23.29
C ARG A 36 0.92 8.19 24.53
N GLU A 37 2.01 7.42 24.61
CA GLU A 37 2.92 7.39 25.76
C GLU A 37 3.55 8.76 26.02
N PHE A 38 3.97 9.45 24.96
CA PHE A 38 4.69 10.72 25.05
C PHE A 38 3.82 11.96 24.81
N GLY A 39 2.48 11.82 24.78
CA GLY A 39 1.57 12.95 24.59
C GLY A 39 1.71 13.64 23.22
N ARG A 40 2.10 12.88 22.19
CA ARG A 40 2.31 13.33 20.80
C ARG A 40 1.21 12.89 19.84
N LEU A 41 0.09 12.35 20.33
CA LEU A 41 -1.07 11.96 19.51
C LEU A 41 -1.52 13.02 18.49
N PRO A 42 -1.48 14.35 18.78
CA PRO A 42 -1.84 15.35 17.78
C PRO A 42 -1.02 15.30 16.48
N THR A 43 0.25 14.87 16.55
CA THR A 43 1.08 14.69 15.34
C THR A 43 0.52 13.58 14.44
N GLU A 44 0.10 12.45 15.03
CA GLU A 44 -0.48 11.32 14.30
C GLU A 44 -1.86 11.66 13.73
N GLU A 45 -2.68 12.41 14.46
CA GLU A 45 -3.96 12.91 13.98
C GLU A 45 -3.80 13.88 12.80
N THR A 46 -2.81 14.78 12.89
CA THR A 46 -2.50 15.74 11.83
C THR A 46 -2.01 15.02 10.57
N LEU A 47 -1.14 14.02 10.74
CA LEU A 47 -0.68 13.18 9.63
C LEU A 47 -1.83 12.38 9.01
N ALA A 48 -2.71 11.80 9.82
CA ALA A 48 -3.89 11.09 9.33
C ALA A 48 -4.87 12.01 8.60
N ALA A 49 -4.99 13.27 9.03
CA ALA A 49 -5.80 14.28 8.35
C ALA A 49 -5.17 14.71 7.01
N LEU A 50 -3.87 14.97 6.99
CA LEU A 50 -3.16 15.28 5.74
C LEU A 50 -3.28 14.13 4.75
N ARG A 51 -3.07 12.88 5.20
CA ARG A 51 -3.25 11.69 4.38
C ARG A 51 -4.65 11.59 3.82
N HIS A 52 -5.68 11.88 4.60
CA HIS A 52 -7.06 11.87 4.09
C HIS A 52 -7.24 12.86 2.94
N ILE A 53 -6.76 14.10 3.10
CA ILE A 53 -6.86 15.13 2.05
C ILE A 53 -6.09 14.71 0.79
N VAL A 54 -4.82 14.34 0.94
CA VAL A 54 -3.95 14.11 -0.23
C VAL A 54 -4.15 12.73 -0.85
N LEU A 55 -4.77 11.79 -0.13
CA LEU A 55 -5.01 10.42 -0.58
C LEU A 55 -6.48 10.12 -0.89
N THR A 56 -7.36 10.31 0.10
CA THR A 56 -8.78 9.98 -0.04
C THR A 56 -9.53 10.97 -0.90
N ASP A 57 -9.29 12.27 -0.71
CA ASP A 57 -9.96 13.33 -1.48
C ASP A 57 -9.25 13.65 -2.81
N ASN A 58 -8.27 12.83 -3.18
CA ASN A 58 -7.47 13.05 -4.37
C ASN A 58 -8.27 12.76 -5.65
N PRO A 59 -8.19 13.61 -6.69
CA PRO A 59 -8.93 13.43 -7.95
C PRO A 59 -8.55 12.15 -8.72
N LEU A 60 -7.40 11.53 -8.41
CA LEU A 60 -6.98 10.26 -9.03
C LEU A 60 -7.81 9.06 -8.55
N GLY A 61 -8.42 9.16 -7.36
CA GLY A 61 -9.08 8.02 -6.70
C GLY A 61 -8.12 6.95 -6.19
N ALA A 62 -8.64 6.05 -5.35
CA ALA A 62 -7.83 5.09 -4.59
C ALA A 62 -7.02 4.14 -5.49
N ARG A 63 -7.63 3.55 -6.53
CA ARG A 63 -6.96 2.60 -7.44
C ARG A 63 -5.73 3.22 -8.10
N VAL A 64 -5.91 4.34 -8.79
CA VAL A 64 -4.82 5.00 -9.54
C VAL A 64 -3.74 5.45 -8.57
N GLN A 65 -4.11 5.99 -7.43
CA GLN A 65 -3.14 6.49 -6.48
C GLN A 65 -2.26 5.39 -5.86
N GLN A 66 -2.82 4.21 -5.58
CA GLN A 66 -2.05 3.06 -5.11
C GLN A 66 -1.05 2.59 -6.19
N LEU A 67 -1.47 2.54 -7.46
CA LEU A 67 -0.59 2.22 -8.59
C LEU A 67 0.54 3.25 -8.76
N VAL A 68 0.24 4.55 -8.60
CA VAL A 68 1.25 5.62 -8.64
C VAL A 68 2.28 5.45 -7.53
N HIS A 69 1.85 5.23 -6.28
CA HIS A 69 2.77 5.00 -5.17
C HIS A 69 3.59 3.73 -5.38
N PHE A 70 2.97 2.65 -5.87
CA PHE A 70 3.69 1.42 -6.19
C PHE A 70 4.83 1.69 -7.15
N GLY A 71 4.57 2.35 -8.29
CA GLY A 71 5.59 2.71 -9.27
C GLY A 71 6.71 3.59 -8.68
N GLN A 72 6.35 4.63 -7.93
CA GLN A 72 7.33 5.51 -7.27
C GLN A 72 8.23 4.74 -6.30
N LEU A 73 7.68 3.79 -5.55
CA LEU A 73 8.41 3.02 -4.56
C LEU A 73 9.29 1.95 -5.22
N LEU A 74 8.87 1.38 -6.35
CA LEU A 74 9.75 0.56 -7.20
C LEU A 74 10.95 1.38 -7.68
N SER A 75 10.71 2.57 -8.23
CA SER A 75 11.76 3.48 -8.70
C SER A 75 12.74 3.90 -7.60
N LEU A 76 12.28 3.96 -6.34
CA LEU A 76 13.11 4.28 -5.19
C LEU A 76 13.75 3.05 -4.51
N GLY A 77 13.51 1.83 -5.02
CA GLY A 77 13.97 0.58 -4.39
C GLY A 77 13.39 0.34 -3.00
N ARG A 78 12.20 0.87 -2.72
CA ARG A 78 11.53 0.81 -1.41
C ARG A 78 10.62 -0.41 -1.34
N ASP A 79 11.26 -1.54 -1.10
CA ASP A 79 10.65 -2.85 -1.16
C ASP A 79 9.37 -3.01 -0.28
N HIS A 80 9.50 -2.96 1.04
CA HIS A 80 8.35 -3.19 1.93
C HIS A 80 7.16 -2.23 1.69
N PRO A 81 7.39 -0.91 1.51
CA PRO A 81 6.32 -0.01 1.08
C PRO A 81 5.72 -0.36 -0.29
N ALA A 82 6.51 -0.77 -1.27
CA ALA A 82 5.99 -1.17 -2.59
C ALA A 82 5.01 -2.34 -2.48
N ARG A 83 5.35 -3.37 -1.67
CA ARG A 83 4.43 -4.49 -1.38
C ARG A 83 3.10 -4.04 -0.76
N LEU A 84 3.16 -3.09 0.17
CA LEU A 84 1.97 -2.53 0.81
C LEU A 84 1.06 -1.85 -0.23
N HIS A 85 1.64 -1.05 -1.12
CA HIS A 85 0.88 -0.32 -2.14
C HIS A 85 0.38 -1.22 -3.28
N ALA A 86 1.09 -2.31 -3.61
CA ALA A 86 0.59 -3.32 -4.54
C ALA A 86 -0.68 -4.00 -3.98
N ARG A 87 -0.67 -4.44 -2.72
CA ARG A 87 -1.88 -4.98 -2.05
C ARG A 87 -2.99 -3.94 -1.94
N GLY A 88 -2.65 -2.71 -1.60
CA GLY A 88 -3.59 -1.59 -1.56
C GLY A 88 -4.25 -1.34 -2.91
N ALA A 89 -3.52 -1.47 -4.01
CA ALA A 89 -4.06 -1.34 -5.36
C ALA A 89 -5.07 -2.46 -5.67
N LEU A 90 -4.74 -3.72 -5.36
CA LEU A 90 -5.66 -4.85 -5.52
C LEU A 90 -6.93 -4.68 -4.68
N HIS A 91 -6.78 -4.26 -3.42
CA HIS A 91 -7.91 -3.94 -2.55
C HIS A 91 -8.80 -2.82 -3.12
N ALA A 92 -8.20 -1.85 -3.81
CA ALA A 92 -8.91 -0.78 -4.51
C ALA A 92 -9.45 -1.19 -5.90
N GLY A 93 -9.40 -2.48 -6.26
CA GLY A 93 -9.95 -3.03 -7.50
C GLY A 93 -9.01 -2.98 -8.71
N ALA A 94 -7.70 -2.82 -8.50
CA ALA A 94 -6.72 -3.07 -9.56
C ALA A 94 -6.63 -4.57 -9.88
N ALA A 95 -6.27 -4.88 -11.12
CA ALA A 95 -5.91 -6.23 -11.54
C ALA A 95 -4.38 -6.44 -11.44
N VAL A 96 -3.94 -7.70 -11.40
CA VAL A 96 -2.50 -8.04 -11.48
C VAL A 96 -1.85 -7.46 -12.74
N ALA A 97 -2.58 -7.41 -13.85
CA ALA A 97 -2.12 -6.78 -15.10
C ALA A 97 -1.78 -5.29 -14.91
N ASP A 98 -2.49 -4.56 -14.04
CA ASP A 98 -2.17 -3.16 -13.75
C ASP A 98 -0.80 -3.05 -13.04
N LEU A 99 -0.51 -3.97 -12.10
CA LEU A 99 0.78 -4.00 -11.38
C LEU A 99 1.94 -4.31 -12.32
N ILE A 100 1.75 -5.25 -13.25
CA ILE A 100 2.74 -5.58 -14.29
C ILE A 100 3.01 -4.33 -15.16
N GLY A 101 1.96 -3.64 -15.63
CA GLY A 101 2.13 -2.42 -16.42
C GLY A 101 2.88 -1.30 -15.68
N VAL A 102 2.67 -1.17 -14.36
CA VAL A 102 3.45 -0.25 -13.53
C VAL A 102 4.92 -0.66 -13.46
N ALA A 103 5.23 -1.95 -13.26
CA ALA A 103 6.60 -2.44 -13.24
C ALA A 103 7.32 -2.23 -14.60
N GLU A 104 6.65 -2.50 -15.72
CA GLU A 104 7.15 -2.22 -17.06
C GLU A 104 7.40 -0.73 -17.29
N THR A 105 6.55 0.15 -16.76
CA THR A 105 6.77 1.59 -16.83
C THR A 105 7.97 2.03 -15.96
N ALA A 106 8.14 1.41 -14.79
CA ALA A 106 9.28 1.63 -13.92
C ALA A 106 10.61 1.15 -14.55
N LEU A 107 10.58 0.10 -15.39
CA LEU A 107 11.74 -0.34 -16.18
C LEU A 107 12.30 0.81 -17.03
N ILE A 108 11.43 1.57 -17.70
CA ILE A 108 11.85 2.66 -18.58
C ILE A 108 12.50 3.81 -17.81
N THR A 109 12.00 4.12 -16.61
CA THR A 109 12.43 5.29 -15.84
C THR A 109 13.51 4.99 -14.81
N SER A 110 13.65 3.74 -14.38
CA SER A 110 14.51 3.32 -13.26
C SER A 110 15.30 2.03 -13.50
N GLY A 111 15.14 1.42 -14.68
CA GLY A 111 15.93 0.28 -15.12
C GLY A 111 15.51 -1.07 -14.51
N VAL A 112 16.33 -2.09 -14.82
CA VAL A 112 16.08 -3.49 -14.45
C VAL A 112 15.86 -3.71 -12.95
N PRO A 113 16.54 -3.04 -12.01
CA PRO A 113 16.30 -3.27 -10.58
C PRO A 113 14.86 -2.98 -10.15
N ALA A 114 14.25 -1.90 -10.65
CA ALA A 114 12.86 -1.56 -10.33
C ALA A 114 11.87 -2.57 -10.93
N TYR A 115 12.13 -3.01 -12.16
CA TYR A 115 11.35 -4.06 -12.82
C TYR A 115 11.41 -5.39 -12.06
N ALA A 116 12.62 -5.83 -11.69
CA ALA A 116 12.84 -7.07 -10.95
C ALA A 116 12.06 -7.06 -9.62
N LEU A 117 12.16 -5.98 -8.85
CA LEU A 117 11.38 -5.80 -7.63
C LEU A 117 9.87 -5.85 -7.90
N GLY A 118 9.40 -5.18 -8.95
CA GLY A 118 7.99 -5.22 -9.33
C GLY A 118 7.50 -6.65 -9.66
N THR A 119 8.28 -7.40 -10.43
CA THR A 119 7.95 -8.78 -10.80
C THR A 119 8.01 -9.74 -9.62
N GLU A 120 8.94 -9.56 -8.68
CA GLU A 120 9.01 -10.34 -7.44
C GLU A 120 7.74 -10.15 -6.61
N ILE A 121 7.34 -8.90 -6.39
CA ILE A 121 6.12 -8.56 -5.63
C ILE A 121 4.88 -9.17 -6.30
N VAL A 122 4.77 -9.09 -7.63
CA VAL A 122 3.64 -9.70 -8.36
C VAL A 122 3.63 -11.22 -8.21
N ALA A 123 4.79 -11.88 -8.31
CA ALA A 123 4.89 -13.33 -8.17
C ALA A 123 4.48 -13.81 -6.76
N GLU A 124 4.87 -13.08 -5.71
CA GLU A 124 4.45 -13.36 -4.33
C GLU A 124 2.93 -13.27 -4.17
N LEU A 125 2.31 -12.20 -4.67
CA LEU A 125 0.86 -12.00 -4.57
C LEU A 125 0.07 -13.12 -5.26
N LEU A 126 0.54 -13.61 -6.40
CA LEU A 126 -0.06 -14.75 -7.10
C LEU A 126 0.08 -16.08 -6.34
N ALA A 127 1.16 -16.23 -5.56
CA ALA A 127 1.34 -17.41 -4.71
C ALA A 127 0.37 -17.39 -3.53
N ASP A 128 0.18 -16.21 -2.91
CA ASP A 128 -0.71 -16.01 -1.77
C ASP A 128 -2.20 -16.19 -2.14
N ASP A 129 -2.61 -15.82 -3.36
CA ASP A 129 -3.99 -15.94 -3.85
C ASP A 129 -4.39 -17.37 -4.30
N GLY A 130 -3.48 -18.36 -4.22
CA GLY A 130 -3.85 -19.78 -4.44
C GLY A 130 -3.07 -20.54 -5.51
N GLY A 131 -1.76 -20.30 -5.66
CA GLY A 131 -0.80 -21.30 -6.15
C GLY A 131 -1.18 -22.16 -7.37
N ARG A 132 -1.22 -21.56 -8.57
CA ARG A 132 -0.68 -22.01 -9.87
C ARG A 132 -1.52 -21.41 -11.02
N PRO A 133 -0.89 -20.89 -12.09
CA PRO A 133 -1.61 -20.66 -13.33
C PRO A 133 -2.18 -21.99 -13.85
N SER A 134 -3.43 -21.98 -14.27
CA SER A 134 -4.03 -23.10 -14.99
C SER A 134 -3.17 -23.43 -16.20
N ASP A 135 -2.55 -24.60 -16.17
CA ASP A 135 -1.90 -25.20 -17.32
C ASP A 135 -2.98 -25.43 -18.39
N GLY A 136 -3.00 -24.60 -19.44
CA GLY A 136 -4.13 -24.62 -20.37
C GLY A 136 -4.11 -23.56 -21.46
N ALA A 137 -3.09 -23.56 -22.32
CA ALA A 137 -3.25 -23.47 -23.79
C ALA A 137 -1.89 -23.40 -24.50
N VAL A 138 -1.11 -24.47 -24.47
CA VAL A 138 -0.28 -24.80 -25.64
C VAL A 138 -1.16 -25.64 -26.54
N GLY A 139 -1.96 -24.94 -27.36
CA GLY A 139 -2.70 -25.55 -28.45
C GLY A 139 -1.70 -26.12 -29.46
N ARG A 140 -1.62 -27.44 -29.51
CA ARG A 140 -1.17 -28.16 -30.70
C ARG A 140 -2.26 -28.06 -31.75
N ALA A 141 -1.96 -27.42 -32.88
CA ALA A 141 -2.37 -27.81 -34.22
C ALA A 141 -1.40 -27.15 -35.21
#